data_AF-A0A948Q6S4-F1
#
_entry.id   AF-A0A948Q6S4-F1
#
_cell.length_a   1.000
_cell.length_b   1.000
_cell.length_c   1.000
_cell.angle_alpha   90.00
_cell.angle_beta   90.00
_cell.angle_gamma   90.00
#
_symmetry.space_group_name_H-M   'P 1'
#
loop_
_entity.id
_entity.type
_entity.pdbx_description
1 polymer ?
#
loop_
_entity_poly.entity_id
_entity_poly.type
_entity_poly.pdbx_seq_one_letter_code
_entity_poly.pdbx_strand_id
1 'polypeptide(L)' 'MTRPRDPIAEELQRRADRICALIVGSDYPDVDIEIEIRGLRRWCAERLPDRAGLFELVYGGRFDRLRQQFRS' A
#
# COMPACT_ATOMS: atom_id res chain seq x y z
N MET A 1 0.81 -28.10 -2.27
CA MET A 1 -0.06 -27.83 -1.10
C MET A 1 -0.05 -26.34 -0.84
N THR A 2 -0.94 -25.59 -1.49
CA THR A 2 -1.01 -24.12 -1.36
C THR A 2 -1.62 -23.82 -0.01
N ARG A 3 -0.91 -23.12 0.90
CA ARG A 3 -1.49 -22.63 2.16
C ARG A 3 -2.80 -21.89 1.82
N PRO A 4 -3.90 -22.10 2.56
CA PRO A 4 -5.07 -21.24 2.41
C PRO A 4 -4.60 -19.80 2.57
N ARG A 5 -4.81 -18.98 1.53
CA ARG A 5 -4.40 -17.58 1.58
C ARG A 5 -5.21 -16.90 2.69
N ASP A 6 -4.50 -16.25 3.59
CA ASP A 6 -5.12 -15.45 4.63
C ASP A 6 -5.89 -14.31 3.95
N PRO A 7 -7.22 -14.20 4.14
CA PRO A 7 -8.04 -13.21 3.43
C PRO A 7 -7.64 -11.77 3.76
N ILE A 8 -7.08 -11.53 4.96
CA ILE A 8 -6.56 -10.23 5.36
C ILE A 8 -5.26 -9.95 4.59
N ALA A 9 -4.39 -10.94 4.42
CA ALA A 9 -3.17 -10.78 3.63
C ALA A 9 -3.46 -10.50 2.14
N GLU A 10 -4.48 -11.15 1.57
CA GLU A 10 -4.91 -10.89 0.19
C GLU A 10 -5.50 -9.49 0.00
N GLU A 11 -6.30 -9.03 0.95
CA GLU A 11 -6.87 -7.68 0.91
C GLU A 11 -5.78 -6.61 1.06
N LEU A 12 -4.83 -6.83 1.97
CA LEU A 12 -3.66 -5.97 2.13
C LEU A 12 -2.87 -5.86 0.83
N GLN A 13 -2.58 -7.00 0.19
CA GLN A 13 -1.84 -7.04 -1.07
C GLN A 13 -2.60 -6.31 -2.19
N ARG A 14 -3.91 -6.57 -2.33
CA ARG A 14 -4.75 -5.89 -3.34
C ARG A 14 -4.74 -4.37 -3.19
N ARG A 15 -4.85 -3.86 -1.97
CA ARG A 15 -4.80 -2.41 -1.71
C ARG A 15 -3.43 -1.82 -2.02
N ALA A 16 -2.36 -2.51 -1.62
CA ALA A 16 -1.00 -2.05 -1.90
C ALA A 16 -0.70 -2.03 -3.41
N ASP A 17 -1.15 -3.04 -4.16
CA ASP A 17 -0.96 -3.11 -5.60
C ASP A 17 -1.79 -2.04 -6.33
N ARG A 18 -2.99 -1.70 -5.82
CA ARG A 18 -3.74 -0.53 -6.31
C ARG A 18 -2.95 0.76 -6.15
N ILE A 19 -2.35 1.02 -4.99
CA ILE A 19 -1.52 2.21 -4.76
C ILE A 19 -0.34 2.24 -5.73
N CYS A 20 0.32 1.10 -5.97
CA CYS A 20 1.41 1.03 -6.95
C CYS A 20 0.94 1.40 -8.35
N ALA A 21 -0.24 0.91 -8.77
CA ALA A 21 -0.81 1.26 -10.05
C ALA A 21 -1.15 2.76 -10.14
N LEU A 22 -1.64 3.37 -9.06
CA LEU A 22 -1.91 4.82 -9.02
C LEU A 22 -0.63 5.66 -9.10
N ILE A 23 0.46 5.22 -8.47
CA ILE A 23 1.76 5.90 -8.57
C ILE A 23 2.30 5.82 -9.99
N VAL A 24 2.21 4.66 -10.63
CA VAL A 24 2.73 4.43 -11.99
C VAL A 24 1.87 5.08 -13.07
N GLY A 25 0.54 5.10 -12.91
CA GLY A 25 -0.38 5.73 -13.86
C GLY A 25 -0.28 7.26 -13.78
N SER A 26 -0.13 7.95 -14.92
CA SER A 26 0.27 9.36 -15.00
C SER A 26 -0.76 10.40 -14.53
N ASP A 27 -2.04 10.07 -14.52
CA ASP A 27 -3.12 11.06 -14.36
C ASP A 27 -3.69 11.17 -12.94
N TYR A 28 -3.15 10.41 -11.99
CA TYR A 28 -3.64 10.48 -10.61
C TYR A 28 -2.90 11.58 -9.83
N PRO A 29 -3.58 12.55 -9.21
CA PRO A 29 -2.94 13.56 -8.37
C PRO A 29 -2.20 12.94 -7.18
N ASP A 30 -1.03 13.49 -6.83
CA ASP A 30 -0.24 13.00 -5.69
C ASP A 30 -1.00 13.03 -4.36
N VAL A 31 -1.87 14.04 -4.19
CA VAL A 31 -2.76 14.16 -3.03
C VAL A 31 -3.69 12.95 -2.90
N ASP A 32 -4.23 12.45 -4.00
CA ASP A 32 -5.15 11.30 -3.98
C ASP A 32 -4.38 10.01 -3.69
N ILE A 33 -3.14 9.88 -4.18
CA ILE A 33 -2.25 8.78 -3.81
C ILE A 33 -1.96 8.81 -2.31
N GLU A 34 -1.70 9.99 -1.72
CA GLU A 34 -1.50 10.11 -0.28
C GLU A 34 -2.74 9.72 0.53
N ILE A 35 -3.93 10.08 0.05
CA ILE A 35 -5.19 9.68 0.68
C ILE A 35 -5.31 8.16 0.71
N GLU A 36 -5.02 7.48 -0.41
CA GLU A 36 -5.05 6.01 -0.49
C GLU A 36 -4.01 5.36 0.42
N ILE A 37 -2.78 5.90 0.51
CA ILE A 37 -1.74 5.41 1.43
C ILE A 37 -2.19 5.55 2.89
N ARG A 38 -2.75 6.71 3.27
CA ARG A 38 -3.29 6.95 4.62
C ARG A 38 -4.45 6.00 4.93
N GLY A 39 -5.31 5.73 3.94
CA GLY A 39 -6.40 4.76 4.03
C GLY A 39 -5.90 3.34 4.27
N LEU A 40 -4.86 2.91 3.55
CA LEU A 40 -4.24 1.61 3.76
C LEU A 40 -3.58 1.51 5.14
N ARG A 41 -2.87 2.55 5.59
CA ARG A 41 -2.27 2.58 6.93
C ARG A 41 -3.32 2.45 8.03
N ARG A 42 -4.44 3.17 7.92
CA ARG A 42 -5.56 3.06 8.87
C ARG A 42 -6.14 1.65 8.87
N TRP A 43 -6.40 1.10 7.69
CA TRP A 43 -6.92 -0.26 7.56
C TRP A 43 -5.98 -1.30 8.19
N CYS A 44 -4.66 -1.16 8.00
CA CYS A 44 -3.67 -2.01 8.67
C CYS A 44 -3.71 -1.87 10.20
N ALA A 45 -3.82 -0.66 10.73
CA ALA A 45 -3.91 -0.44 12.16
C ALA A 45 -5.18 -1.06 12.78
N GLU A 46 -6.30 -1.02 12.05
CA GLU A 46 -7.58 -1.58 12.50
C GLU A 46 -7.62 -3.12 12.41
N ARG A 47 -7.04 -3.70 11.36
CA ARG A 47 -7.15 -5.15 11.07
C ARG A 47 -5.94 -5.96 11.53
N LEU A 48 -4.77 -5.33 11.64
CA LEU A 48 -3.49 -5.94 11.96
C LEU A 48 -2.70 -5.07 12.95
N PRO A 49 -3.23 -4.76 14.15
CA PRO A 49 -2.61 -3.83 15.09
C PRO A 49 -1.17 -4.22 15.45
N ASP A 50 -0.91 -5.52 15.63
CA ASP A 50 0.43 -6.05 15.97
C ASP A 50 1.45 -5.88 14.84
N ARG A 51 1.00 -5.62 13.61
CA ARG A 51 1.83 -5.48 12.41
C ARG A 51 1.82 -4.06 11.86
N ALA A 52 1.15 -3.12 12.51
CA ALA A 52 1.07 -1.73 12.06
C ALA A 52 2.46 -1.09 11.90
N GLY A 53 3.41 -1.42 12.77
CA GLY A 53 4.80 -0.94 12.66
C GLY A 53 5.58 -1.50 11.46
N LEU A 54 5.18 -2.68 10.97
CA LEU A 54 5.79 -3.28 9.77
C LEU A 54 5.31 -2.61 8.48
N PHE A 55 4.17 -1.93 8.52
CA PHE A 55 3.60 -1.27 7.35
C PHE A 55 4.56 -0.25 6.74
N GLU A 56 5.10 0.63 7.57
CA GLU A 56 6.04 1.67 7.13
C GLU A 56 7.34 1.07 6.57
N LEU A 57 7.86 0.02 7.22
CA LEU A 57 9.07 -0.67 6.78
C LEU A 57 8.91 -1.35 5.41
N VAL A 58 7.75 -1.96 5.15
CA VAL A 58 7.51 -2.73 3.93
C VAL A 58 7.00 -1.85 2.79
N TYR A 59 6.03 -0.98 3.06
CA TYR A 59 5.32 -0.24 2.02
C TYR A 59 5.85 1.19 1.85
N GLY A 60 6.31 1.85 2.92
CA GLY A 60 6.85 3.20 2.85
C GLY A 60 8.01 3.28 1.84
N GLY A 61 9.01 2.41 1.99
CA GLY A 61 10.15 2.35 1.07
C GLY A 61 9.80 1.90 -0.35
N ARG A 62 8.72 1.12 -0.55
CA ARG A 62 8.25 0.71 -1.88
C ARG A 62 7.59 1.87 -2.61
N PHE A 63 6.67 2.58 -1.95
CA PHE A 63 5.94 3.69 -2.54
C PHE A 63 6.85 4.88 -2.81
N ASP A 64 7.77 5.19 -1.89
CA ASP A 64 8.76 6.25 -2.08
C ASP A 64 9.62 6.02 -3.32
N ARG A 65 10.15 4.80 -3.50
CA ARG A 65 10.91 4.43 -4.70
C ARG A 65 10.08 4.56 -5.98
N LEU A 66 8.82 4.12 -5.96
CA LEU A 66 7.94 4.25 -7.12
C LEU A 66 7.65 5.71 -7.45
N ARG A 67 7.44 6.56 -6.44
CA ARG A 67 7.27 8.01 -6.64
C ARG A 67 8.50 8.60 -7.32
N GLN A 68 9.70 8.37 -6.78
CA GLN A 68 10.94 8.87 -7.38
C GLN A 68 11.16 8.42 -8.83
N GLN A 69 10.67 7.24 -9.21
CA GLN A 69 10.83 6.70 -10.56
C GLN A 69 9.82 7.22 -11.58
N PHE A 70 8.57 7.46 -11.16
CA PHE A 70 7.45 7.73 -12.07
C PHE A 70 6.85 9.13 -11.92
N ARG A 71 7.14 9.83 -10.81
CA ARG A 71 6.60 11.15 -10.49
C ARG A 71 7.80 12.08 -10.20
N SER A 72 8.07 12.99 -11.15
CA SER A 72 9.16 13.98 -11.10
C SER A 72 8.62 15.38 -10.93
#